data_AF-A0A7W3J7G4-F1
#
_entry.id   AF-A0A7W3J7G4-F1
#
_cell.length_a   1.000
_cell.length_b   1.000
_cell.length_c   1.000
_cell.angle_alpha   90.00
_cell.angle_beta   90.00
_cell.angle_gamma   90.00
#
_symmetry.space_group_name_H-M   'P 1'
#
loop_
_entity.id
_entity.type
_entity.pdbx_description
1 polymer ?
#
loop_
_entity_poly.entity_id
_entity_poly.type
_entity_poly.pdbx_seq_one_letter_code
_entity_poly.pdbx_strand_id
1 'polypeptide(L)'
;MAPPTELIDQVRALAVQAPSRTYFLALRVRLDALRFQIVACEVWEGDSDLRWTRRTDLPAASGATRLDLERVLVTAGYVYPLESSGRPRWRPDSEHGSFWLDITMPW
;
A
#
# COMPACT_ATOMS: atom_id res chain seq x y z
N MET A 1 5.82 16.10 9.80
CA MET A 1 4.52 16.14 9.10
C MET A 1 3.72 14.94 9.57
N ALA A 2 2.54 15.18 10.13
CA ALA A 2 1.58 14.11 10.37
C ALA A 2 1.07 13.61 9.00
N PRO A 3 0.85 12.30 8.83
CA PRO A 3 0.23 11.79 7.61
C PRO A 3 -1.14 12.45 7.38
N PRO A 4 -1.57 12.64 6.12
CA PRO A 4 -2.90 13.19 5.83
C PRO A 4 -3.97 12.33 6.52
N THR A 5 -4.81 12.94 7.36
CA THR A 5 -5.87 12.22 8.10
C THR A 5 -6.76 11.41 7.16
N GLU A 6 -7.07 11.99 5.99
CA GLU A 6 -7.87 11.33 4.94
C GLU A 6 -7.23 10.03 4.42
N LEU A 7 -5.90 9.97 4.33
CA LEU A 7 -5.20 8.75 3.90
C LEU A 7 -5.31 7.67 4.98
N ILE A 8 -5.24 8.04 6.26
CA ILE A 8 -5.42 7.10 7.38
C ILE A 8 -6.83 6.52 7.35
N ASP A 9 -7.84 7.35 7.15
CA ASP A 9 -9.23 6.90 7.10
C ASP A 9 -9.50 6.00 5.89
N GLN A 10 -8.94 6.32 4.72
CA GLN A 10 -9.03 5.45 3.54
C GLN A 10 -8.37 4.08 3.78
N VAL A 11 -7.17 4.05 4.37
CA VAL A 11 -6.48 2.79 4.68
C VAL A 11 -7.23 1.97 5.73
N ARG A 12 -7.81 2.61 6.75
CA ARG A 12 -8.67 1.90 7.73
C ARG A 12 -9.93 1.34 7.10
N ALA A 13 -10.53 2.04 6.14
CA ALA A 13 -11.70 1.56 5.43
C ALA A 13 -11.42 0.27 4.63
N LEU A 14 -10.17 0.04 4.18
CA LEU A 14 -9.78 -1.22 3.54
C LEU A 14 -9.99 -2.42 4.46
N ALA A 15 -9.73 -2.27 5.76
CA ALA A 15 -9.86 -3.37 6.71
C ALA A 15 -11.32 -3.81 6.90
N VAL A 16 -12.24 -2.85 6.84
CA VAL A 16 -13.69 -3.10 6.93
C VAL A 16 -14.22 -3.82 5.68
N GLN A 17 -13.62 -3.58 4.52
CA GLN A 17 -14.07 -4.12 3.23
C GLN A 17 -13.48 -5.47 2.85
N ALA A 18 -12.51 -6.00 3.62
CA ALA A 18 -11.86 -7.29 3.38
C ALA A 18 -12.26 -8.34 4.45
N PRO A 19 -13.53 -8.81 4.50
CA PRO A 19 -14.02 -9.70 5.56
C PRO A 19 -13.57 -11.17 5.45
N SER A 20 -12.79 -11.56 4.43
CA SER A 20 -12.42 -12.96 4.17
C SER A 20 -10.97 -13.28 4.53
N ARG A 21 -10.80 -14.30 5.37
CA ARG A 21 -9.57 -14.84 5.99
C ARG A 21 -8.38 -15.21 5.08
N THR A 22 -8.39 -14.93 3.77
CA THR A 22 -7.58 -15.76 2.85
C THR A 22 -6.93 -15.08 1.64
N TYR A 23 -6.77 -13.76 1.57
CA TYR A 23 -6.18 -13.16 0.36
C TYR A 23 -5.09 -12.14 0.66
N PHE A 24 -3.97 -12.30 -0.04
CA PHE A 24 -2.81 -11.44 0.06
C PHE A 24 -3.20 -10.04 -0.42
N LEU A 25 -3.00 -9.01 0.40
CA LEU A 25 -3.23 -7.63 -0.02
C LEU A 25 -1.90 -7.00 -0.44
N ALA A 26 -1.93 -6.14 -1.45
CA ALA A 26 -0.79 -5.34 -1.83
C ALA A 26 -1.21 -3.93 -2.24
N LEU A 27 -0.32 -2.98 -2.01
CA LEU A 27 -0.39 -1.66 -2.60
C LEU A 27 0.53 -1.60 -3.81
N ARG A 28 0.00 -1.10 -4.93
CA ARG A 28 0.82 -0.68 -6.06
C ARG A 28 0.87 0.84 -6.07
N VAL A 29 2.06 1.40 -5.94
CA VAL A 29 2.28 2.85 -5.98
C VAL A 29 3.05 3.20 -7.23
N ARG A 30 2.68 4.31 -7.88
CA ARG A 30 3.45 4.93 -8.94
C ARG A 30 4.02 6.24 -8.43
N LEU A 31 5.32 6.43 -8.63
CA LEU A 31 6.03 7.63 -8.19
C LEU A 31 6.27 8.59 -9.35
N ASP A 32 6.21 9.88 -9.05
CA ASP A 32 6.76 10.92 -9.91
C ASP A 32 8.30 10.82 -9.90
N ALA A 33 8.90 10.75 -11.08
CA ALA A 33 10.34 10.56 -11.24
C ALA A 33 11.20 11.73 -10.70
N LEU A 34 10.63 12.92 -10.59
CA LEU A 34 11.35 14.13 -10.19
C LEU A 34 11.22 14.42 -8.68
N ARG A 35 10.04 14.13 -8.11
CA ARG A 35 9.70 14.50 -6.73
C ARG A 35 9.65 13.33 -5.76
N PHE A 36 9.74 12.09 -6.25
CA PHE A 36 9.58 10.86 -5.44
C PHE A 36 8.26 10.83 -4.64
N GLN A 37 7.24 11.52 -5.15
CA GLN A 37 5.90 11.57 -4.58
C GLN A 37 5.00 10.55 -5.30
N ILE A 38 4.05 10.00 -4.57
CA ILE A 38 3.03 9.10 -5.11
C ILE A 38 2.10 9.91 -6.02
N VAL A 39 1.93 9.46 -7.25
CA VAL A 39 0.95 10.01 -8.21
C VAL A 39 -0.26 9.10 -8.40
N ALA A 40 -0.12 7.82 -8.05
CA ALA A 40 -1.22 6.87 -8.00
C ALA A 40 -0.92 5.81 -6.94
N CYS A 41 -1.94 5.42 -6.19
CA CYS A 41 -1.88 4.32 -5.24
C CYS A 41 -3.12 3.45 -5.42
N GLU A 42 -2.89 2.18 -5.72
CA GLU A 42 -3.92 1.20 -6.01
C GLU A 42 -3.84 0.09 -4.96
N VAL A 43 -4.99 -0.44 -4.57
CA VAL A 43 -5.11 -1.60 -3.70
C VAL A 43 -5.41 -2.82 -4.57
N TRP A 44 -4.65 -3.87 -4.37
CA TRP A 44 -4.75 -5.12 -5.08
C TRP A 44 -4.96 -6.27 -4.11
N GLU A 45 -5.75 -7.25 -4.54
CA GLU A 45 -6.02 -8.47 -3.80
C GLU A 45 -5.55 -9.66 -4.65
N GLY A 46 -4.76 -10.53 -4.04
CA GLY A 46 -4.23 -11.75 -4.63
C GLY A 46 -5.05 -12.96 -4.19
N ASP A 47 -5.51 -13.78 -5.14
CA ASP A 47 -6.19 -15.04 -4.85
C ASP A 47 -5.20 -16.21 -4.59
N SER A 48 -5.75 -17.39 -4.28
CA SER A 48 -4.96 -18.61 -4.06
C SER A 48 -4.20 -19.10 -5.29
N ASP A 49 -4.60 -18.65 -6.48
CA ASP A 49 -3.97 -18.96 -7.77
C ASP A 49 -2.93 -17.90 -8.16
N LEU A 50 -2.55 -17.03 -7.21
CA LEU A 50 -1.61 -15.93 -7.39
C LEU A 50 -2.06 -14.89 -8.44
N ARG A 51 -3.37 -14.82 -8.71
CA ARG A 51 -3.91 -13.80 -9.60
C ARG A 51 -4.23 -12.54 -8.80
N TRP A 52 -3.75 -11.42 -9.31
CA TRP A 52 -3.94 -10.11 -8.70
C TRP A 52 -5.09 -9.37 -9.39
N THR A 53 -6.06 -8.93 -8.59
CA THR A 53 -7.18 -8.11 -9.05
C THR A 53 -7.15 -6.75 -8.37
N ARG A 54 -7.23 -5.66 -9.15
CA ARG A 54 -7.33 -4.30 -8.62
C ARG A 54 -8.68 -4.14 -7.93
N ARG A 55 -8.65 -3.67 -6.69
CA ARG A 55 -9.84 -3.47 -5.84
C ARG A 55 -10.33 -2.05 -5.88
N THR A 56 -9.45 -1.11 -5.57
CA THR A 56 -9.79 0.30 -5.44
C THR A 56 -8.53 1.16 -5.53
N ASP A 57 -8.73 2.47 -5.57
CA ASP A 57 -7.67 3.47 -5.50
C ASP A 57 -7.68 4.17 -4.13
N LEU A 58 -6.50 4.64 -3.72
CA LEU A 58 -6.32 5.50 -2.56
C LEU A 58 -5.95 6.92 -3.04
N PRO A 59 -6.91 7.74 -3.48
CA PRO A 59 -6.62 9.06 -4.02
C PRO A 59 -5.94 9.99 -3.01
N ALA A 60 -6.17 9.79 -1.69
CA ALA A 60 -5.52 10.58 -0.64
C ALA A 60 -4.01 10.30 -0.52
N ALA A 61 -3.49 9.25 -1.20
CA ALA A 61 -2.06 9.00 -1.27
C ALA A 61 -1.35 9.91 -2.28
N SER A 62 -2.08 10.58 -3.17
CA SER A 62 -1.49 11.49 -4.15
C SER A 62 -0.76 12.64 -3.46
N GLY A 63 0.50 12.88 -3.84
CA GLY A 63 1.38 13.87 -3.21
C GLY A 63 2.09 13.38 -1.94
N ALA A 64 1.69 12.24 -1.37
CA ALA A 64 2.37 11.63 -0.24
C ALA A 64 3.67 10.93 -0.66
N THR A 65 4.57 10.67 0.28
CA THR A 65 5.76 9.85 0.05
C THR A 65 5.51 8.39 0.42
N ARG A 66 6.40 7.48 0.00
CA ARG A 66 6.38 6.08 0.49
C ARG A 66 6.47 6.01 2.01
N LEU A 67 7.27 6.87 2.64
CA LEU A 67 7.41 6.92 4.10
C LEU A 67 6.11 7.37 4.79
N ASP A 68 5.37 8.30 4.20
CA ASP A 68 4.06 8.71 4.73
C ASP A 68 3.07 7.55 4.66
N LEU A 69 3.05 6.82 3.54
CA LEU A 69 2.21 5.64 3.36
C LEU A 69 2.57 4.51 4.35
N GLU A 70 3.86 4.26 4.57
CA GLU A 70 4.36 3.31 5.59
C GLU A 70 3.87 3.68 7.00
N ARG A 71 3.98 4.96 7.37
CA ARG A 71 3.47 5.47 8.67
C ARG A 71 1.96 5.31 8.79
N VAL A 72 1.21 5.57 7.73
CA VAL A 72 -0.24 5.36 7.71
C VAL A 72 -0.59 3.90 7.89
N LEU A 73 0.06 3.00 7.15
CA LEU A 73 -0.17 1.56 7.26
C LEU A 73 0.03 1.07 8.69
N VAL A 74 1.16 1.43 9.32
CA VAL A 74 1.43 1.09 10.72
C VAL A 74 0.38 1.71 11.67
N THR A 75 -0.02 2.95 11.44
CA THR A 75 -1.04 3.64 12.26
C THR A 75 -2.45 3.02 12.10
N ALA A 76 -2.72 2.43 10.94
CA ALA A 76 -3.93 1.66 10.66
C ALA A 76 -3.82 0.19 11.10
N GLY A 77 -2.66 -0.21 11.64
CA GLY A 77 -2.37 -1.56 12.16
C GLY A 77 -1.92 -2.57 11.12
N TYR A 78 -1.76 -2.17 9.86
CA TYR A 78 -1.22 -3.07 8.83
C TYR A 78 0.25 -3.37 9.09
N VAL A 79 0.64 -4.59 8.76
CA VAL A 79 2.04 -5.03 8.74
C VAL A 79 2.48 -5.32 7.31
N TYR A 80 3.79 -5.22 7.05
CA TYR A 80 4.38 -5.49 5.74
C TYR A 80 5.74 -6.18 5.91
N PRO A 81 6.20 -6.96 4.91
CA PRO A 81 7.47 -7.66 5.01
C PRO A 81 8.63 -6.67 5.00
N LEU A 82 9.64 -6.98 5.82
CA LEU A 82 10.90 -6.23 5.87
C LEU A 82 12.02 -6.99 5.16
N GLU A 83 13.00 -6.25 4.68
CA GLU A 83 14.32 -6.75 4.30
C GLU A 83 15.16 -7.06 5.54
N SER A 84 16.29 -7.74 5.36
CA SER A 84 17.28 -7.96 6.43
C SER A 84 17.84 -6.64 7.01
N SER A 85 17.76 -5.55 6.23
CA SER A 85 18.13 -4.20 6.63
C SER A 85 17.11 -3.51 7.55
N GLY A 86 15.95 -4.12 7.79
CA GLY A 86 14.82 -3.53 8.52
C GLY A 86 13.98 -2.56 7.68
N ARG A 87 14.29 -2.38 6.39
CA ARG A 87 13.51 -1.55 5.48
C ARG A 87 12.29 -2.30 4.93
N PRO A 88 11.19 -1.60 4.60
CA PRO A 88 10.05 -2.21 3.91
C PRO A 88 10.49 -2.81 2.57
N ARG A 89 10.03 -4.03 2.29
CA ARG A 89 10.36 -4.74 1.05
C ARG A 89 9.48 -4.26 -0.10
N TRP A 90 9.83 -3.12 -0.67
CA TRP A 90 9.23 -2.62 -1.91
C TRP A 90 9.73 -3.41 -3.11
N ARG A 91 8.83 -4.06 -3.85
CA ARG A 91 9.15 -4.81 -5.07
C ARG A 91 8.97 -3.90 -6.28
N PRO A 92 9.98 -3.71 -7.15
CA PRO A 92 9.78 -2.94 -8.36
C PRO A 92 8.77 -3.63 -9.26
N ASP A 93 7.95 -2.83 -9.92
CA ASP A 93 7.01 -3.31 -10.93
C ASP A 93 7.63 -3.24 -12.34
N SER A 94 7.02 -3.94 -13.29
CA SER A 94 7.42 -3.90 -14.71
C SER A 94 7.24 -2.51 -15.34
N GLU A 95 6.32 -1.70 -14.80
CA GLU A 95 6.13 -0.31 -15.20
C GLU A 95 7.13 0.61 -14.49
N HIS A 96 7.82 1.45 -15.25
CA HIS A 96 8.85 2.33 -14.71
C HIS A 96 8.28 3.29 -13.66
N GLY A 97 8.92 3.35 -12.49
CA GLY A 97 8.49 4.19 -11.37
C GLY A 97 7.35 3.61 -10.53
N SER A 98 6.91 2.38 -10.83
CA SER A 98 5.89 1.68 -10.05
C SER A 98 6.50 0.64 -9.12
N PHE A 99 5.91 0.48 -7.93
CA PHE A 99 6.38 -0.41 -6.87
C PHE A 99 5.21 -1.08 -6.16
N TRP A 100 5.42 -2.32 -5.76
CA TRP A 100 4.51 -3.11 -4.96
C TRP A 100 4.97 -3.18 -3.50
N LEU A 101 4.03 -3.13 -2.57
CA LEU A 101 4.24 -3.47 -1.17
C LEU A 101 3.13 -4.40 -0.72
N ASP A 102 3.51 -5.62 -0.33
CA ASP A 102 2.59 -6.57 0.27
C ASP A 102 2.23 -6.10 1.67
N ILE A 103 0.95 -6.14 2.02
CA ILE A 103 0.43 -5.73 3.33
C ILE A 103 -0.45 -6.85 3.90
N THR A 104 -0.49 -6.94 5.23
CA THR A 104 -1.34 -7.88 5.96
C THR A 104 -2.10 -7.12 7.02
N MET A 105 -3.38 -7.46 7.18
CA MET A 105 -4.25 -6.81 8.15
C MET A 105 -3.79 -7.04 9.60
N PRO A 106 -4.01 -6.07 10.51
CA PRO A 106 -4.04 -6.35 11.94
C PRO A 106 -5.21 -7.28 12.22
N TRP A 107 -4.95 -8.43 12.83
CA TRP A 107 -5.98 -9.34 13.34
C TRP A 107 -6.77 -8.73 14.50
#